data_AF-T4ZWR8-F1
#
_entry.id   AF-T4ZWR8-F1
#
_cell.length_a   1.000
_cell.length_b   1.000
_cell.length_c   1.000
_cell.angle_alpha   90.00
_cell.angle_beta   90.00
_cell.angle_gamma   90.00
#
_symmetry.space_group_name_H-M   'P 1'
#
loop_
_entity.id
_entity.type
_entity.pdbx_description
1 polymer ?
#
loop_
_entity_poly.entity_id
_entity_poly.type
_entity_poly.pdbx_seq_one_letter_code
_entity_poly.pdbx_strand_id
1 'polypeptide(L)'
;MGLVDDDDAWNGPKYAAEHVYAMDFMVGSQLINDMTAWSGARQFELMSLPLPRDGEPASKDQQLARDVVESCLRRSFGFKLAHGLIIRVMGDTLGSLWRKHTGADNVPGTYGDWLRHGMVHWCPKELPPRLEFTEIAPLKRGPLLRAEGEFMHKEGGIAPFYVLKKT
;
A
#
# COMPACT_ATOMS: atom_id res chain seq x y z
N MET A 1 12.26 12.11 4.18
CA MET A 1 13.24 12.82 5.05
C MET A 1 13.74 14.03 4.27
N GLY A 2 13.50 15.25 4.75
CA GLY A 2 13.78 16.48 3.98
C GLY A 2 14.63 17.51 4.71
N LEU A 3 15.22 17.16 5.87
CA LEU A 3 16.04 18.07 6.64
C LEU A 3 17.52 17.92 6.26
N VAL A 4 18.25 19.04 6.22
CA VAL A 4 19.71 19.06 6.30
C VAL A 4 20.12 19.81 7.56
N ASP A 5 20.97 19.20 8.36
CA ASP A 5 21.56 19.75 9.59
C ASP A 5 23.09 19.65 9.49
N ASP A 6 23.74 20.78 9.23
CA ASP A 6 25.19 20.83 9.03
C ASP A 6 25.96 20.70 10.35
N ASP A 7 25.35 21.03 11.50
CA ASP A 7 25.98 20.92 12.83
C ASP A 7 26.22 19.44 13.19
N ASP A 8 25.24 18.58 12.85
CA ASP A 8 25.25 17.14 13.12
C ASP A 8 25.65 16.30 11.89
N ALA A 9 26.14 16.95 10.81
CA ALA A 9 26.51 16.32 9.54
C ALA A 9 25.40 15.42 8.95
N TRP A 10 24.14 15.81 9.13
CA TRP A 10 22.97 15.06 8.69
C TRP A 10 22.41 15.62 7.38
N ASN A 11 22.34 14.77 6.36
CA ASN A 11 21.64 15.06 5.10
C ASN A 11 20.53 14.03 4.87
N GLY A 12 19.31 14.38 5.27
CA GLY A 12 18.13 13.53 5.14
C GLY A 12 17.75 13.18 3.70
N PRO A 13 17.71 14.14 2.75
CA PRO A 13 17.49 13.84 1.34
C PRO A 13 18.47 12.83 0.74
N LYS A 14 19.76 13.01 0.99
CA LYS A 14 20.80 12.08 0.52
C LYS A 14 20.65 10.71 1.17
N TYR A 15 20.45 10.68 2.49
CA TYR A 15 20.24 9.42 3.21
C TYR A 15 19.05 8.64 2.67
N ALA A 16 17.93 9.31 2.37
CA ALA A 16 16.78 8.67 1.76
C ALA A 16 17.10 8.06 0.39
N ALA A 17 17.84 8.78 -0.45
CA ALA A 17 18.21 8.31 -1.78
C ALA A 17 19.11 7.06 -1.75
N GLU A 18 20.09 7.07 -0.84
CA GLU A 18 21.16 6.07 -0.80
C GLU A 18 20.84 4.87 0.11
N HIS A 19 20.02 5.05 1.15
CA HIS A 19 19.89 4.06 2.22
C HIS A 19 18.46 3.60 2.50
N VAL A 20 17.43 4.26 1.97
CA VAL A 20 16.05 3.78 2.15
C VAL A 20 15.70 2.75 1.09
N TYR A 21 15.21 1.61 1.57
CA TYR A 21 14.47 0.67 0.75
C TYR A 21 12.99 1.03 0.77
N ALA A 22 12.44 1.37 -0.39
CA ALA A 22 11.02 1.59 -0.58
C ALA A 22 10.53 0.75 -1.75
N MET A 23 9.29 0.30 -1.65
CA MET A 23 8.60 -0.48 -2.67
C MET A 23 7.57 0.41 -3.36
N ASP A 24 7.16 0.03 -4.57
CA ASP A 24 6.02 0.67 -5.23
C ASP A 24 4.79 0.62 -4.33
N PHE A 25 4.25 1.79 -3.99
CA PHE A 25 3.15 1.91 -3.04
C PHE A 25 1.86 1.27 -3.55
N MET A 26 1.60 1.41 -4.85
CA MET A 26 0.38 0.90 -5.48
C MET A 26 0.40 -0.62 -5.49
N VAL A 27 1.48 -1.23 -5.97
CA VAL A 27 1.63 -2.68 -6.00
C VAL A 27 1.84 -3.26 -4.59
N GLY A 28 2.61 -2.59 -3.75
CA GLY A 28 3.02 -3.10 -2.44
C GLY A 28 1.96 -2.98 -1.34
N SER A 29 0.93 -2.16 -1.51
CA SER A 29 -0.09 -1.95 -0.47
C SER A 29 -1.51 -1.67 -0.95
N GLN A 30 -1.70 -1.22 -2.19
CA GLN A 30 -3.01 -0.81 -2.74
C GLN A 30 -3.51 -1.74 -3.85
N LEU A 31 -2.88 -2.89 -4.05
CA LEU A 31 -3.09 -3.68 -5.27
C LEU A 31 -4.55 -4.10 -5.48
N ILE A 32 -5.24 -4.50 -4.41
CA ILE A 32 -6.69 -4.78 -4.49
C ILE A 32 -7.51 -3.53 -4.85
N ASN A 33 -7.15 -2.35 -4.36
CA ASN A 33 -7.84 -1.11 -4.70
C ASN A 33 -7.67 -0.78 -6.18
N ASP A 34 -6.47 -0.94 -6.72
CA ASP A 34 -6.21 -0.76 -8.14
C ASP A 34 -7.02 -1.74 -9.00
N MET A 35 -6.99 -3.03 -8.66
CA MET A 35 -7.67 -4.09 -9.40
C MET A 35 -9.21 -4.00 -9.35
N THR A 36 -9.78 -3.32 -8.36
CA THR A 36 -11.24 -3.17 -8.20
C THR A 36 -11.71 -1.73 -8.35
N ALA A 37 -10.92 -0.88 -9.02
CA ALA A 37 -11.24 0.53 -9.25
C ALA A 37 -11.69 1.27 -7.97
N TRP A 38 -11.01 0.98 -6.86
CA TRP A 38 -11.20 1.57 -5.54
C TRP A 38 -12.60 1.37 -4.92
N SER A 39 -13.38 0.40 -5.43
CA SER A 39 -14.70 0.07 -4.89
C SER A 39 -14.63 -0.94 -3.75
N GLY A 40 -14.80 -0.47 -2.51
CA GLY A 40 -14.82 -1.35 -1.33
C GLY A 40 -15.96 -2.35 -1.33
N ALA A 41 -17.15 -1.97 -1.83
CA ALA A 41 -18.28 -2.88 -2.01
C ALA A 41 -17.92 -4.04 -2.96
N ARG A 42 -17.28 -3.73 -4.09
CA ARG A 42 -16.84 -4.74 -5.05
C ARG A 42 -15.80 -5.69 -4.45
N GLN A 43 -14.88 -5.16 -3.67
CA GLN A 43 -13.90 -5.97 -2.95
C GLN A 43 -14.57 -6.95 -2.00
N PHE A 44 -15.55 -6.46 -1.23
CA PHE A 44 -16.28 -7.28 -0.27
C PHE A 44 -17.08 -8.38 -0.96
N GLU A 45 -17.77 -8.06 -2.07
CA GLU A 45 -18.46 -9.06 -2.90
C GLU A 45 -17.50 -10.15 -3.38
N LEU A 46 -16.38 -9.77 -4.00
CA LEU A 46 -15.39 -10.72 -4.53
C LEU A 46 -14.79 -11.61 -3.44
N MET A 47 -14.43 -11.04 -2.30
CA MET A 47 -13.87 -11.80 -1.17
C MET A 47 -14.92 -12.69 -0.48
N SER A 48 -16.21 -12.37 -0.62
CA SER A 48 -17.31 -13.18 -0.09
C SER A 48 -17.73 -14.33 -1.00
N LEU A 49 -17.22 -14.40 -2.24
CA LEU A 49 -17.57 -15.47 -3.16
C LEU A 49 -17.01 -16.82 -2.67
N PRO A 50 -17.80 -17.91 -2.79
CA PRO A 50 -17.29 -19.25 -2.58
C PRO A 50 -16.31 -19.61 -3.71
N LEU A 51 -15.32 -20.43 -3.38
CA LEU A 51 -14.49 -21.10 -4.37
C LEU A 51 -15.37 -22.02 -5.26
N PRO A 52 -15.08 -22.16 -6.56
CA PRO A 52 -15.75 -23.13 -7.42
C PRO A 52 -15.60 -24.54 -6.84
N ARG A 53 -16.64 -25.36 -6.95
CA ARG A 53 -16.54 -26.78 -6.59
C ARG A 53 -15.75 -27.55 -7.64
N ASP A 54 -15.30 -28.74 -7.27
CA ASP A 54 -14.59 -29.63 -8.18
C ASP A 54 -15.43 -29.90 -9.44
N GLY A 55 -14.83 -29.59 -10.61
CA GLY A 55 -15.48 -29.76 -11.92
C GLY A 55 -16.43 -28.64 -12.33
N GLU A 56 -16.72 -27.65 -11.47
CA GLU A 56 -17.52 -26.49 -11.83
C GLU A 56 -16.65 -25.39 -12.47
N PRO A 57 -17.06 -24.81 -13.61
CA PRO A 57 -16.34 -23.69 -14.20
C PRO A 57 -16.45 -22.45 -13.31
N ALA A 58 -15.36 -21.72 -13.15
CA ALA A 58 -15.36 -20.45 -12.44
C ALA A 58 -16.18 -19.40 -13.20
N SER A 59 -17.01 -18.64 -12.48
CA SER A 59 -17.63 -17.43 -13.01
C SER A 59 -16.58 -16.35 -13.27
N LYS A 60 -16.94 -15.31 -14.05
CA LYS A 60 -16.06 -14.16 -14.28
C LYS A 60 -15.62 -13.47 -12.98
N ASP A 61 -16.54 -13.40 -12.01
CA ASP A 61 -16.27 -12.78 -10.71
C ASP A 61 -15.37 -13.66 -9.84
N GLN A 62 -15.56 -14.98 -9.89
CA GLN A 62 -14.64 -15.90 -9.22
C GLN A 62 -13.24 -15.85 -9.82
N GLN A 63 -13.13 -15.72 -11.15
CA GLN A 63 -11.83 -15.52 -11.79
C GLN A 63 -11.17 -14.22 -11.34
N LEU A 64 -11.90 -13.11 -11.30
CA LEU A 64 -11.36 -11.85 -10.80
C LEU A 64 -10.97 -11.93 -9.32
N ALA A 65 -11.78 -12.58 -8.48
CA ALA A 65 -11.46 -12.79 -7.07
C ALA A 65 -10.18 -13.61 -6.90
N ARG A 66 -10.01 -14.68 -7.69
CA ARG A 66 -8.76 -15.46 -7.75
C ARG A 66 -7.58 -14.59 -8.14
N ASP A 67 -7.71 -13.83 -9.23
CA ASP A 67 -6.63 -12.99 -9.74
C ASP A 67 -6.20 -11.96 -8.68
N VAL A 68 -7.16 -11.38 -7.94
CA VAL A 68 -6.89 -10.48 -6.81
C VAL A 68 -6.11 -11.17 -5.70
N VAL A 69 -6.57 -12.34 -5.23
CA VAL A 69 -5.90 -13.07 -4.13
C VAL A 69 -4.49 -13.48 -4.54
N GLU A 70 -4.34 -14.13 -5.69
CA GLU A 70 -3.03 -14.57 -6.19
C GLU A 70 -2.08 -13.39 -6.42
N SER A 71 -2.58 -12.29 -7.00
CA SER A 71 -1.79 -11.07 -7.18
C SER A 71 -1.35 -10.48 -5.85
N CYS A 72 -2.24 -10.40 -4.86
CA CYS A 72 -1.91 -9.88 -3.54
C CYS A 72 -0.86 -10.76 -2.85
N LEU A 73 -1.02 -12.09 -2.85
CA LEU A 73 -0.06 -13.01 -2.23
C LEU A 73 1.30 -13.05 -2.93
N ARG A 74 1.34 -12.82 -4.25
CA ARG A 74 2.57 -12.87 -5.04
C ARG A 74 3.32 -11.55 -5.09
N ARG A 75 2.62 -10.42 -5.15
CA ARG A 75 3.20 -9.11 -5.51
C ARG A 75 3.09 -8.06 -4.41
N SER A 76 2.11 -8.19 -3.52
CA SER A 76 1.87 -7.20 -2.46
C SER A 76 2.56 -7.63 -1.18
N PHE A 77 3.34 -6.72 -0.58
CA PHE A 77 4.03 -6.98 0.69
C PHE A 77 3.18 -6.57 1.91
N GLY A 78 2.16 -5.74 1.68
CA GLY A 78 1.16 -5.38 2.67
C GLY A 78 -0.24 -5.35 2.06
N PHE A 79 -1.26 -5.38 2.92
CA PHE A 79 -2.65 -5.28 2.50
C PHE A 79 -3.31 -4.15 3.27
N LYS A 80 -3.52 -3.00 2.62
CA LYS A 80 -4.06 -1.83 3.30
C LYS A 80 -5.57 -1.94 3.48
N LEU A 81 -5.98 -2.28 4.70
CA LEU A 81 -7.37 -2.11 5.13
C LEU A 81 -7.56 -0.67 5.61
N ALA A 82 -8.17 0.15 4.76
CA ALA A 82 -8.32 1.56 5.03
C ALA A 82 -9.54 1.84 5.93
N HIS A 83 -9.35 2.66 6.96
CA HIS A 83 -10.40 3.15 7.86
C HIS A 83 -10.23 4.67 8.07
N GLY A 84 -11.21 5.31 8.72
CA GLY A 84 -11.11 6.71 9.13
C GLY A 84 -11.60 7.69 8.07
N LEU A 85 -10.87 8.80 7.88
CA LEU A 85 -11.30 9.93 7.04
C LEU A 85 -11.59 9.54 5.59
N ILE A 86 -10.87 8.55 5.06
CA ILE A 86 -11.08 8.07 3.69
C ILE A 86 -12.52 7.59 3.45
N ILE A 87 -13.20 7.08 4.49
CA ILE A 87 -14.59 6.60 4.38
C ILE A 87 -15.54 7.77 4.07
N ARG A 88 -15.22 8.98 4.53
CA ARG A 88 -16.03 10.17 4.24
C ARG A 88 -15.91 10.63 2.78
N VAL A 89 -14.85 10.24 2.09
CA VAL A 89 -14.56 10.65 0.71
C VAL A 89 -14.93 9.54 -0.28
N MET A 90 -14.54 8.30 0.02
CA MET A 90 -14.65 7.15 -0.88
C MET A 90 -15.82 6.22 -0.53
N GLY A 91 -16.53 6.50 0.57
CA GLY A 91 -17.56 5.59 1.08
C GLY A 91 -16.96 4.36 1.76
N ASP A 92 -17.72 3.27 1.75
CA ASP A 92 -17.29 2.02 2.39
C ASP A 92 -16.08 1.40 1.69
N THR A 93 -15.07 1.06 2.49
CA THR A 93 -13.88 0.32 2.09
C THR A 93 -14.05 -1.16 2.45
N LEU A 94 -13.25 -2.06 1.88
CA LEU A 94 -13.24 -3.46 2.32
C LEU A 94 -13.04 -3.58 3.84
N GLY A 95 -12.11 -2.78 4.38
CA GLY A 95 -11.83 -2.75 5.81
C GLY A 95 -13.02 -2.28 6.65
N SER A 96 -13.82 -1.30 6.19
CA SER A 96 -15.02 -0.87 6.92
C SER A 96 -16.13 -1.91 6.83
N LEU A 97 -16.28 -2.58 5.68
CA LEU A 97 -17.28 -3.62 5.48
C LEU A 97 -16.98 -4.87 6.31
N TRP A 98 -15.75 -5.38 6.32
CA TRP A 98 -15.37 -6.49 7.21
C TRP A 98 -15.56 -6.14 8.69
N ARG A 99 -15.38 -4.87 9.09
CA ARG A 99 -15.70 -4.43 10.46
C ARG A 99 -17.21 -4.43 10.74
N LYS A 100 -18.04 -4.05 9.77
CA LYS A 100 -19.50 -4.08 9.89
C LYS A 100 -20.06 -5.51 9.88
N HIS A 101 -19.37 -6.44 9.21
CA HIS A 101 -19.76 -7.83 9.04
C HIS A 101 -18.75 -8.76 9.70
N THR A 102 -18.75 -8.80 11.04
CA THR A 102 -17.83 -9.63 11.84
C THR A 102 -17.81 -11.08 11.36
N GLY A 103 -16.61 -11.59 11.05
CA GLY A 103 -16.40 -12.96 10.56
C GLY A 103 -16.50 -13.15 9.05
N ALA A 104 -16.94 -12.12 8.30
CA ALA A 104 -17.04 -12.20 6.83
C ALA A 104 -15.67 -12.32 6.13
N ASP A 105 -14.57 -11.98 6.81
CA ASP A 105 -13.20 -12.13 6.29
C ASP A 105 -12.63 -13.54 6.44
N ASN A 106 -13.36 -14.47 7.08
CA ASN A 106 -12.89 -15.80 7.44
C ASN A 106 -13.98 -16.87 7.30
N VAL A 107 -14.87 -16.73 6.31
CA VAL A 107 -15.90 -17.74 6.01
C VAL A 107 -15.25 -18.89 5.23
N PRO A 108 -15.24 -20.12 5.74
CA PRO A 108 -14.54 -21.23 5.11
C PRO A 108 -14.90 -21.44 3.64
N GLY A 109 -13.90 -21.60 2.79
CA GLY A 109 -14.08 -21.85 1.37
C GLY A 109 -14.46 -20.61 0.54
N THR A 110 -14.23 -19.41 1.07
CA THR A 110 -14.33 -18.15 0.31
C THR A 110 -12.97 -17.62 -0.10
N TYR A 111 -12.95 -16.67 -1.03
CA TYR A 111 -11.70 -15.98 -1.41
C TYR A 111 -11.11 -15.14 -0.26
N GLY A 112 -11.94 -14.60 0.63
CA GLY A 112 -11.49 -13.91 1.84
C GLY A 112 -10.77 -14.83 2.81
N ASP A 113 -11.32 -16.02 3.05
CA ASP A 113 -10.68 -17.09 3.83
C ASP A 113 -9.37 -17.55 3.20
N TRP A 114 -9.34 -17.78 1.88
CA TRP A 114 -8.10 -18.12 1.18
C TRP A 114 -7.04 -17.02 1.30
N LEU A 115 -7.41 -15.75 1.10
CA LEU A 115 -6.49 -14.63 1.27
C LEU A 115 -5.93 -14.59 2.68
N ARG A 116 -6.79 -14.72 3.70
CA ARG A 116 -6.38 -14.70 5.11
C ARG A 116 -5.41 -15.84 5.44
N HIS A 117 -5.72 -17.06 5.01
CA HIS A 117 -4.83 -18.20 5.17
C HIS A 117 -3.50 -17.96 4.43
N GLY A 118 -3.55 -17.48 3.19
CA GLY A 118 -2.37 -17.13 2.40
C GLY A 118 -1.50 -16.09 3.10
N MET A 119 -2.07 -15.04 3.68
CA MET A 119 -1.30 -13.99 4.37
C MET A 119 -0.54 -14.50 5.61
N VAL A 120 -0.99 -15.60 6.24
CA VAL A 120 -0.32 -16.21 7.39
C VAL A 120 0.75 -17.22 6.96
N HIS A 121 0.49 -17.96 5.88
CA HIS A 121 1.29 -19.13 5.52
C HIS A 121 2.15 -18.94 4.27
N TRP A 122 1.90 -17.90 3.48
CA TRP A 122 2.63 -17.61 2.26
C TRP A 122 3.71 -16.55 2.51
N CYS A 123 4.95 -16.90 2.22
CA CYS A 123 6.08 -15.99 2.26
C CYS A 123 6.68 -15.87 0.86
N PRO A 124 6.65 -14.69 0.21
CA PRO A 124 7.32 -14.48 -1.07
C PRO A 124 8.81 -14.82 -0.96
N LYS A 125 9.34 -15.55 -1.95
CA LYS A 125 10.76 -15.93 -1.99
C LYS A 125 11.68 -14.76 -2.32
N GLU A 126 11.15 -13.79 -3.04
CA GLU A 126 11.88 -12.63 -3.54
C GLU A 126 11.25 -11.37 -2.95
N LEU A 127 12.11 -10.43 -2.57
CA LEU A 127 11.65 -9.09 -2.21
C LEU A 127 11.28 -8.33 -3.49
N PRO A 128 10.25 -7.48 -3.45
CA PRO A 128 9.94 -6.62 -4.58
C PRO A 128 11.12 -5.69 -4.92
N PRO A 129 11.20 -5.21 -6.16
CA PRO A 129 12.28 -4.30 -6.55
C PRO A 129 12.24 -3.01 -5.73
N ARG A 130 13.43 -2.53 -5.35
CA ARG A 130 13.59 -1.22 -4.70
C ARG A 130 13.27 -0.11 -5.70
N LEU A 131 12.56 0.91 -5.23
CA LEU A 131 12.45 2.18 -5.95
C LEU A 131 13.78 2.95 -5.93
N GLU A 132 14.22 3.40 -7.09
CA GLU A 132 15.44 4.20 -7.23
C GLU A 132 15.13 5.69 -7.02
N PHE A 133 15.56 6.19 -5.87
CA PHE A 133 15.39 7.58 -5.47
C PHE A 133 16.58 8.45 -5.90
N THR A 134 16.28 9.69 -6.27
CA THR A 134 17.29 10.75 -6.42
C THR A 134 17.26 11.67 -5.21
N GLU A 135 18.42 12.23 -4.85
CA GLU A 135 18.47 13.31 -3.87
C GLU A 135 17.57 14.46 -4.33
N ILE A 136 16.75 14.98 -3.42
CA ILE A 136 15.86 16.12 -3.66
C ILE A 136 16.36 17.34 -2.89
N ALA A 137 15.86 18.53 -3.25
CA ALA A 137 16.11 19.72 -2.46
C ALA A 137 15.62 19.55 -1.00
N PRO A 138 16.35 20.08 -0.01
CA PRO A 138 15.89 20.04 1.37
C PRO A 138 14.61 20.86 1.56
N LEU A 139 13.72 20.34 2.39
CA LEU A 139 12.52 21.02 2.89
C LEU A 139 12.85 22.02 4.01
N LYS A 140 13.80 21.67 4.87
CA LYS A 140 14.29 22.50 5.99
C LYS A 140 15.82 22.40 6.06
N ARG A 141 16.48 23.51 6.35
CA ARG A 141 17.89 23.55 6.75
C ARG A 141 18.02 24.08 8.18
N GLY A 142 18.85 23.44 8.99
CA GLY A 142 19.08 23.79 10.38
C GLY A 142 18.88 22.59 11.32
N PRO A 143 18.95 22.82 12.64
CA PRO A 143 19.06 21.73 13.59
C PRO A 143 17.90 20.74 13.56
N LEU A 144 18.20 19.45 13.68
CA LEU A 144 17.21 18.36 13.70
C LEU A 144 16.37 18.37 14.96
N LEU A 145 17.01 18.60 16.10
CA LEU A 145 16.38 18.49 17.42
C LEU A 145 16.01 19.85 18.04
N ARG A 146 16.20 20.96 17.31
CA ARG A 146 15.83 22.31 17.75
C ARG A 146 14.83 22.94 16.77
N ALA A 147 14.02 23.87 17.29
CA ALA A 147 12.99 24.56 16.51
C ALA A 147 13.57 25.52 15.45
N GLU A 148 14.82 25.94 15.63
CA GLU A 148 15.59 26.76 14.71
C GLU A 148 15.66 26.15 13.30
N GLY A 149 15.85 26.99 12.29
CA GLY A 149 16.08 26.58 10.90
C GLY A 149 15.16 27.28 9.92
N GLU A 150 15.52 27.17 8.65
CA GLU A 150 14.85 27.80 7.53
C GLU A 150 14.12 26.75 6.70
N PHE A 151 12.83 26.96 6.45
CA PHE A 151 12.07 26.14 5.51
C PHE A 151 12.29 26.67 4.09
N MET A 152 12.67 25.79 3.17
CA MET A 152 13.09 26.16 1.82
C MET A 152 11.89 26.40 0.88
N HIS A 153 10.67 26.12 1.32
CA HIS A 153 9.44 26.39 0.57
C HIS A 153 8.56 27.41 1.32
N LYS A 154 8.05 28.40 0.60
CA LYS A 154 7.03 29.33 1.10
C LYS A 154 5.70 28.59 1.29
N GLU A 155 4.89 29.03 2.25
CA GLU A 155 3.52 28.53 2.45
C GLU A 155 2.76 28.46 1.12
N GLY A 156 2.19 27.28 0.81
CA GLY A 156 1.45 27.01 -0.43
C GLY A 156 2.25 26.43 -1.60
N GLY A 157 3.58 26.28 -1.48
CA GLY A 157 4.41 25.58 -2.46
C GLY A 157 4.24 24.06 -2.42
N ILE A 158 4.24 23.40 -3.58
CA ILE A 158 4.25 21.93 -3.65
C ILE A 158 5.59 21.43 -3.08
N ALA A 159 5.52 20.53 -2.10
CA ALA A 159 6.71 19.89 -1.55
C ALA A 159 7.47 19.12 -2.65
N PRO A 160 8.81 19.18 -2.70
CA PRO A 160 9.61 18.39 -3.61
C PRO A 160 9.35 16.91 -3.32
N PHE A 161 8.91 16.19 -4.34
CA PHE A 161 8.74 14.75 -4.29
C PHE A 161 10.01 14.07 -4.83
N TYR A 162 10.34 12.91 -4.28
CA TYR A 162 11.37 12.05 -4.87
C TYR A 162 10.93 11.67 -6.27
N VAL A 163 11.78 11.95 -7.26
CA VAL A 163 11.57 11.49 -8.63
C VAL A 163 12.16 10.08 -8.73
N LEU A 164 11.35 9.14 -9.23
CA LEU A 164 11.83 7.81 -9.55
C LEU A 164 12.73 7.90 -10.78
N LYS A 165 13.96 7.38 -10.70
CA LYS A 165 14.75 7.15 -11.92
C LYS A 165 13.96 6.19 -12.81
N LYS A 166 13.60 6.63 -14.02
CA LYS A 166 13.11 5.71 -15.05
C LYS A 166 14.28 4.79 -15.42
N THR A 167 14.10 3.50 -15.21
CA THR A 167 14.95 2.43 -15.75
C THR A 167 14.67 2.24 -17.23
#